data_AF-A0A7Y5NQX7-F1
#
_entry.id   AF-A0A7Y5NQX7-F1
#
_cell.length_a   1.000
_cell.length_b   1.000
_cell.length_c   1.000
_cell.angle_alpha   90.00
_cell.angle_beta   90.00
_cell.angle_gamma   90.00
#
_symmetry.space_group_name_H-M   'P 1'
#
loop_
_entity.id
_entity.type
_entity.pdbx_description
1 polymer ?
#
loop_
_entity_poly.entity_id
_entity_poly.type
_entity_poly.pdbx_seq_one_letter_code
_entity_poly.pdbx_strand_id
1 'polypeptide(L)'
;MKGLKLLPAALLLFVLPARAQTAGSVAYFTGTDGDWFNASNWSTGSVPTAATDVVIDGAQVVIDPANGAANVAVRDLTVTGGGSLTTLPETIFEARDEHVDAGSTLFFRSSGSIGGSLVVESASAFKLNPSTQSKRSVIITTSVTSQFGLGGVEPASFARGADGSLELLAGEGHYATLNAANVALDGSLRLALHYDFEPVAGDSFEIITAGRSLTGEFVGLPEGSLVGCTEDDVGLYISYGGNSVVVSAEDTDPDDCVELPAIQPAREVGKVGK
;
A
#
# COMPACT_ATOMS: atom_id res chain seq x y z
N MET A 1 -14.76 49.23 57.99
CA MET A 1 -14.79 48.26 56.89
C MET A 1 -13.37 47.73 56.71
N LYS A 2 -13.15 46.43 56.95
CA LYS A 2 -11.81 45.79 56.97
C LYS A 2 -11.44 45.37 55.54
N GLY A 3 -10.22 45.75 55.10
CA GLY A 3 -9.71 45.46 53.77
C GLY A 3 -9.30 44.01 53.61
N LEU A 4 -9.78 43.37 52.53
CA LEU A 4 -9.42 42.02 52.12
C LEU A 4 -8.23 42.10 51.15
N LYS A 5 -7.07 41.58 51.56
CA LYS A 5 -5.88 41.44 50.72
C LYS A 5 -6.00 40.14 49.91
N LEU A 6 -6.02 40.24 48.58
CA LEU A 6 -5.88 39.10 47.66
C LEU A 6 -4.39 38.73 47.52
N LEU A 7 -4.06 37.45 47.74
CA LEU A 7 -2.76 36.87 47.43
C LEU A 7 -2.64 36.57 45.92
N PRO A 8 -1.43 36.65 45.34
CA PRO A 8 -1.20 36.29 43.94
C PRO A 8 -1.15 34.75 43.77
N ALA A 9 -1.84 34.25 42.75
CA ALA A 9 -1.80 32.87 42.34
C ALA A 9 -0.43 32.51 41.73
N ALA A 10 0.24 31.51 42.28
CA ALA A 10 1.46 30.95 41.72
C ALA A 10 1.12 30.09 40.49
N LEU A 11 1.59 30.51 39.31
CA LEU A 11 1.50 29.76 38.06
C LEU A 11 2.55 28.65 38.07
N LEU A 12 2.12 27.39 38.25
CA LEU A 12 2.98 26.22 38.17
C LEU A 12 3.17 25.84 36.69
N LEU A 13 4.33 26.17 36.11
CA LEU A 13 4.72 25.76 34.76
C LEU A 13 5.18 24.29 34.79
N PHE A 14 4.34 23.39 34.27
CA PHE A 14 4.74 22.02 33.95
C PHE A 14 5.61 22.03 32.69
N VAL A 15 6.93 21.91 32.87
CA VAL A 15 7.87 21.64 31.77
C VAL A 15 7.75 20.15 31.44
N LEU A 16 7.04 19.84 30.36
CA LEU A 16 7.06 18.48 29.79
C LEU A 16 8.44 18.26 29.13
N PRO A 17 9.10 17.11 29.34
CA PRO A 17 10.32 16.78 28.63
C PRO A 17 9.97 16.59 27.14
N ALA A 18 10.46 17.49 26.29
CA ALA A 18 10.50 17.27 24.86
C ALA A 18 11.36 16.03 24.61
N ARG A 19 10.76 14.95 24.13
CA ARG A 19 11.52 13.80 23.64
C ARG A 19 12.28 14.28 22.40
N ALA A 20 13.60 14.39 22.51
CA ALA A 20 14.47 14.67 21.39
C ALA A 20 14.31 13.53 20.36
N GLN A 21 13.63 13.83 19.26
CA GLN A 21 13.57 12.95 18.10
C GLN A 21 14.96 13.02 17.46
N THR A 22 15.75 11.95 17.55
CA THR A 22 17.06 11.90 16.88
C THR A 22 16.84 12.04 15.39
N ALA A 23 17.33 13.15 14.80
CA ALA A 23 17.37 13.32 13.36
C ALA A 23 18.15 12.14 12.77
N GLY A 24 17.45 11.28 12.06
CA GLY A 24 18.06 10.12 11.40
C GLY A 24 18.68 10.57 10.09
N SER A 25 19.60 9.77 9.58
CA SER A 25 20.26 10.05 8.31
C SER A 25 19.28 9.96 7.15
N VAL A 26 19.39 10.88 6.19
CA VAL A 26 18.67 10.81 4.92
C VAL A 26 19.58 10.15 3.88
N ALA A 27 19.08 9.14 3.18
CA ALA A 27 19.76 8.47 2.08
C ALA A 27 18.98 8.69 0.78
N TYR A 28 19.66 9.24 -0.23
CA TYR A 28 19.12 9.40 -1.57
C TYR A 28 19.59 8.24 -2.44
N PHE A 29 18.68 7.68 -3.23
CA PHE A 29 19.06 6.75 -4.28
C PHE A 29 19.68 7.53 -5.45
N THR A 30 20.95 7.27 -5.73
CA THR A 30 21.74 7.89 -6.81
C THR A 30 22.20 6.88 -7.86
N GLY A 31 21.83 5.61 -7.70
CA GLY A 31 22.16 4.51 -8.59
C GLY A 31 21.43 4.56 -9.93
N THR A 32 21.84 3.69 -10.85
CA THR A 32 21.21 3.53 -12.18
C THR A 32 20.83 2.10 -12.52
N ASP A 33 21.34 1.11 -11.79
CA ASP A 33 21.02 -0.31 -11.98
C ASP A 33 19.70 -0.75 -11.32
N GLY A 34 19.14 0.12 -10.45
CA GLY A 34 17.89 -0.10 -9.73
C GLY A 34 17.99 -1.03 -8.51
N ASP A 35 19.18 -1.55 -8.18
CA ASP A 35 19.33 -2.50 -7.07
C ASP A 35 19.35 -1.77 -5.71
N TRP A 36 18.35 -2.04 -4.87
CA TRP A 36 18.29 -1.52 -3.50
C TRP A 36 19.50 -1.94 -2.65
N PHE A 37 20.02 -3.16 -2.85
CA PHE A 37 21.06 -3.74 -1.98
C PHE A 37 22.49 -3.36 -2.40
N ASN A 38 22.66 -2.72 -3.55
CA ASN A 38 23.95 -2.16 -3.94
C ASN A 38 24.24 -0.87 -3.16
N ALA A 39 25.16 -0.95 -2.19
CA ALA A 39 25.56 0.18 -1.34
C ALA A 39 26.06 1.41 -2.12
N SER A 40 26.62 1.25 -3.33
CA SER A 40 27.08 2.38 -4.14
C SER A 40 25.94 3.19 -4.76
N ASN A 41 24.72 2.66 -4.75
CA ASN A 41 23.53 3.37 -5.21
C ASN A 41 23.00 4.37 -4.19
N TRP A 42 23.57 4.42 -2.99
CA TRP A 42 23.08 5.29 -1.93
C TRP A 42 24.07 6.41 -1.67
N SER A 43 23.56 7.64 -1.51
CA SER A 43 24.38 8.82 -1.22
C SER A 43 25.21 8.71 0.07
N THR A 44 24.82 7.81 0.97
CA THR A 44 25.52 7.49 2.22
C THR A 44 26.66 6.49 2.03
N GLY A 45 26.75 5.83 0.88
CA GLY A 45 27.68 4.73 0.62
C GLY A 45 27.33 3.43 1.36
N SER A 46 26.11 3.31 1.87
CA SER A 46 25.61 2.14 2.61
C SER A 46 24.13 1.91 2.37
N VAL A 47 23.69 0.66 2.40
CA VAL A 47 22.26 0.30 2.31
C VAL A 47 21.48 0.92 3.49
N PRO A 48 20.32 1.55 3.26
CA PRO A 48 19.48 2.11 4.31
C PRO A 48 19.07 1.08 5.39
N THR A 49 18.85 1.57 6.60
CA THR A 49 18.41 0.77 7.75
C THR A 49 17.17 1.40 8.39
N ALA A 50 16.58 0.75 9.41
CA ALA A 50 15.38 1.21 10.12
C ALA A 50 15.51 2.62 10.76
N ALA A 51 16.71 3.17 10.86
CA ALA A 51 16.96 4.52 11.35
C ALA A 51 17.08 5.59 10.23
N THR A 52 16.95 5.18 8.96
CA THR A 52 17.26 6.00 7.78
C THR A 52 15.98 6.48 7.09
N ASP A 53 15.93 7.76 6.73
CA ASP A 53 14.90 8.25 5.80
C ASP A 53 15.39 8.04 4.38
N VAL A 54 14.57 7.44 3.54
CA VAL A 54 14.91 7.11 2.16
C VAL A 54 14.18 8.04 1.20
N VAL A 55 14.91 8.56 0.22
CA VAL A 55 14.36 9.35 -0.87
C VAL A 55 14.72 8.71 -2.21
N ILE A 56 13.69 8.40 -3.00
CA ILE A 56 13.78 7.96 -4.39
C ILE A 56 13.19 9.07 -5.26
N ASP A 57 14.03 9.75 -6.04
CA ASP A 57 13.63 10.89 -6.88
C ASP A 57 13.94 10.56 -8.35
N GLY A 58 12.90 10.32 -9.14
CA GLY A 58 13.00 9.98 -10.57
C GLY A 58 13.66 8.63 -10.90
N ALA A 59 14.18 7.90 -9.91
CA ALA A 59 14.82 6.60 -10.08
C ALA A 59 13.82 5.45 -10.03
N GLN A 60 14.16 4.34 -10.69
CA GLN A 60 13.40 3.08 -10.62
C GLN A 60 14.18 2.11 -9.74
N VAL A 61 13.61 1.75 -8.59
CA VAL A 61 14.29 0.94 -7.57
C VAL A 61 13.54 -0.36 -7.34
N VAL A 62 14.29 -1.46 -7.22
CA VAL A 62 13.77 -2.80 -6.98
C VAL A 62 14.39 -3.37 -5.71
N ILE A 63 13.55 -3.86 -4.81
CA ILE A 63 13.94 -4.72 -3.69
C ILE A 63 13.76 -6.16 -4.17
N ASP A 64 14.88 -6.83 -4.42
CA ASP A 64 14.94 -8.24 -4.80
C ASP A 64 15.57 -9.05 -3.67
N PRO A 65 14.81 -9.89 -2.93
CA PRO A 65 15.35 -10.76 -1.90
C PRO A 65 16.46 -11.71 -2.36
N ALA A 66 16.59 -11.98 -3.67
CA ALA A 66 17.72 -12.75 -4.18
C ALA A 66 19.07 -12.02 -4.02
N ASN A 67 19.05 -10.69 -3.92
CA ASN A 67 20.25 -9.85 -3.79
C ASN A 67 20.49 -9.37 -2.35
N GLY A 68 19.59 -9.65 -1.41
CA GLY A 68 19.69 -9.13 -0.05
C GLY A 68 18.72 -9.73 0.97
N ALA A 69 18.37 -8.95 1.99
CA ALA A 69 17.45 -9.40 3.03
C ALA A 69 16.00 -9.31 2.55
N ALA A 70 15.20 -10.36 2.81
CA ALA A 70 13.75 -10.32 2.54
C ALA A 70 13.03 -9.27 3.40
N ASN A 71 13.51 -9.03 4.63
CA ASN A 71 12.98 -7.99 5.51
C ASN A 71 13.79 -6.70 5.34
N VAL A 72 13.14 -5.67 4.80
CA VAL A 72 13.73 -4.34 4.61
C VAL A 72 12.99 -3.35 5.48
N ALA A 73 13.71 -2.71 6.40
CA ALA A 73 13.16 -1.70 7.29
C ALA A 73 13.87 -0.36 7.08
N VAL A 74 13.08 0.70 6.93
CA VAL A 74 13.53 2.09 6.89
C VAL A 74 12.73 2.91 7.90
N ARG A 75 13.17 4.13 8.21
CA ARG A 75 12.38 5.01 9.04
C ARG A 75 11.22 5.59 8.25
N ASP A 76 11.51 6.39 7.24
CA ASP A 76 10.51 7.01 6.36
C ASP A 76 10.90 6.78 4.89
N LEU A 77 9.93 6.69 3.99
CA LEU A 77 10.13 6.57 2.55
C LEU A 77 9.45 7.73 1.82
N THR A 78 10.18 8.39 0.93
CA THR A 78 9.63 9.33 -0.06
C THR A 78 9.95 8.83 -1.47
N VAL A 79 8.92 8.69 -2.30
CA VAL A 79 9.07 8.43 -3.74
C VAL A 79 8.47 9.60 -4.51
N THR A 80 9.29 10.29 -5.29
CA THR A 80 8.92 11.52 -6.00
C THR A 80 9.57 11.61 -7.38
N GLY A 81 9.29 12.68 -8.13
CA GLY A 81 9.90 12.97 -9.42
C GLY A 81 9.62 11.93 -10.51
N GLY A 82 8.51 11.19 -10.42
CA GLY A 82 8.22 10.06 -11.30
C GLY A 82 9.03 8.80 -10.98
N GLY A 83 9.62 8.73 -9.80
CA GLY A 83 10.35 7.56 -9.33
C GLY A 83 9.44 6.37 -9.03
N SER A 84 10.05 5.20 -8.83
CA SER A 84 9.33 4.03 -8.35
C SER A 84 10.11 3.19 -7.36
N LEU A 85 9.38 2.55 -6.46
CA LEU A 85 9.86 1.44 -5.65
C LEU A 85 9.00 0.21 -5.95
N THR A 86 9.64 -0.88 -6.36
CA THR A 86 9.02 -2.18 -6.54
C THR A 86 9.64 -3.19 -5.57
N THR A 87 8.82 -3.91 -4.82
CA THR A 87 9.27 -5.09 -4.08
C THR A 87 8.94 -6.34 -4.87
N LEU A 88 9.82 -7.34 -4.82
CA LEU A 88 9.58 -8.67 -5.37
C LEU A 88 8.99 -9.62 -4.31
N PRO A 89 8.47 -10.80 -4.71
CA PRO A 89 7.86 -11.75 -3.79
C PRO A 89 8.76 -12.08 -2.59
N GLU A 90 8.14 -12.43 -1.46
CA GLU A 90 8.79 -12.72 -0.16
C GLU A 90 9.34 -11.48 0.58
N THR A 91 9.38 -10.31 -0.05
CA THR A 91 9.80 -9.08 0.63
C THR A 91 8.79 -8.70 1.72
N ILE A 92 9.28 -8.29 2.90
CA ILE A 92 8.51 -7.57 3.91
C ILE A 92 9.14 -6.19 4.06
N PHE A 93 8.45 -5.16 3.59
CA PHE A 93 8.89 -3.78 3.68
C PHE A 93 8.26 -3.09 4.90
N GLU A 94 9.09 -2.51 5.75
CA GLU A 94 8.68 -1.76 6.93
C GLU A 94 9.14 -0.30 6.85
N ALA A 95 8.19 0.62 7.02
CA ALA A 95 8.46 2.06 7.10
C ALA A 95 7.46 2.70 8.07
N ARG A 96 7.88 3.69 8.86
CA ARG A 96 6.98 4.46 9.72
C ARG A 96 6.02 5.27 8.85
N ASP A 97 6.53 6.09 7.95
CA ASP A 97 5.73 6.91 7.05
C ASP A 97 6.20 6.72 5.60
N GLU A 98 5.24 6.67 4.67
CA GLU A 98 5.48 6.62 3.24
C GLU A 98 4.74 7.74 2.53
N HIS A 99 5.45 8.44 1.65
CA HIS A 99 4.91 9.52 0.84
C HIS A 99 5.24 9.27 -0.63
N VAL A 100 4.21 9.20 -1.47
CA VAL A 100 4.33 8.95 -2.91
C VAL A 100 3.66 10.11 -3.65
N ASP A 101 4.45 10.86 -4.41
CA ASP A 101 3.98 12.10 -5.05
C ASP A 101 4.59 12.29 -6.45
N ALA A 102 4.16 13.32 -7.16
CA ALA A 102 4.70 13.76 -8.44
C ALA A 102 4.72 12.65 -9.52
N GLY A 103 3.61 11.93 -9.67
CA GLY A 103 3.46 10.86 -10.66
C GLY A 103 4.28 9.60 -10.37
N SER A 104 4.69 9.40 -9.12
CA SER A 104 5.51 8.27 -8.71
C SER A 104 4.69 6.99 -8.52
N THR A 105 5.38 5.84 -8.42
CA THR A 105 4.71 4.55 -8.22
C THR A 105 5.32 3.78 -7.06
N LEU A 106 4.46 3.28 -6.18
CA LEU A 106 4.81 2.25 -5.21
C LEU A 106 4.12 0.94 -5.60
N PHE A 107 4.92 -0.11 -5.80
CA PHE A 107 4.44 -1.38 -6.30
C PHE A 107 4.90 -2.55 -5.42
N PHE A 108 3.96 -3.11 -4.66
CA PHE A 108 4.20 -4.30 -3.86
C PHE A 108 3.79 -5.56 -4.64
N ARG A 109 4.75 -6.45 -4.94
CA ARG A 109 4.49 -7.72 -5.65
C ARG A 109 4.60 -8.92 -4.71
N SER A 110 3.47 -9.51 -4.33
CA SER A 110 3.42 -10.65 -3.40
C SER A 110 4.34 -10.48 -2.18
N SER A 111 4.29 -9.28 -1.62
CA SER A 111 5.17 -8.80 -0.56
C SER A 111 4.36 -8.15 0.56
N GLY A 112 4.88 -8.16 1.78
CA GLY A 112 4.28 -7.48 2.93
C GLY A 112 4.69 -6.01 2.99
N SER A 113 3.78 -5.16 3.48
CA SER A 113 4.05 -3.73 3.68
C SER A 113 3.52 -3.27 5.05
N ILE A 114 4.40 -2.89 5.97
CA ILE A 114 4.06 -2.63 7.39
C ILE A 114 4.47 -1.22 7.77
N GLY A 115 3.62 -0.50 8.50
CA GLY A 115 3.97 0.86 8.87
C GLY A 115 2.94 1.67 9.62
N GLY A 116 3.21 2.97 9.73
CA GLY A 116 2.33 3.96 10.33
C GLY A 116 1.38 4.58 9.31
N SER A 117 1.90 5.38 8.38
CA SER A 117 1.11 6.14 7.41
C SER A 117 1.56 5.90 5.97
N LEU A 118 0.60 5.80 5.03
CA LEU A 118 0.84 5.90 3.59
C LEU A 118 0.01 7.05 3.02
N VAL A 119 0.69 8.00 2.37
CA VAL A 119 0.07 9.14 1.69
C VAL A 119 0.45 9.08 0.22
N VAL A 120 -0.55 9.04 -0.66
CA VAL A 120 -0.35 8.99 -2.11
C VAL A 120 -1.07 10.18 -2.74
N GLU A 121 -0.36 10.96 -3.58
CA GLU A 121 -0.84 12.23 -4.14
C GLU A 121 -0.39 12.44 -5.60
N SER A 122 -0.88 13.52 -6.23
CA SER A 122 -0.46 14.04 -7.55
C SER A 122 -0.29 13.02 -8.67
N ALA A 123 -1.39 12.35 -9.06
CA ALA A 123 -1.41 11.39 -10.17
C ALA A 123 -0.47 10.18 -9.99
N SER A 124 -0.03 9.91 -8.75
CA SER A 124 0.77 8.74 -8.41
C SER A 124 -0.05 7.45 -8.42
N ALA A 125 0.64 6.32 -8.41
CA ALA A 125 0.02 5.00 -8.37
C ALA A 125 0.47 4.19 -7.16
N PHE A 126 -0.48 3.49 -6.55
CA PHE A 126 -0.23 2.49 -5.52
C PHE A 126 -0.79 1.15 -5.98
N LYS A 127 0.09 0.17 -6.12
CA LYS A 127 -0.25 -1.14 -6.70
C LYS A 127 0.09 -2.25 -5.72
N LEU A 128 -0.88 -3.13 -5.48
CA LEU A 128 -0.74 -4.33 -4.67
C LEU A 128 -1.07 -5.53 -5.56
N ASN A 129 -0.06 -6.26 -6.07
CA ASN A 129 -0.32 -7.39 -6.97
C ASN A 129 0.38 -8.68 -6.55
N PRO A 130 -0.35 -9.78 -6.71
CA PRO A 130 -1.38 -10.14 -5.74
C PRO A 130 -0.75 -10.31 -4.36
N SER A 131 -1.60 -10.23 -3.35
CA SER A 131 -1.29 -10.72 -2.02
C SER A 131 -0.37 -9.88 -1.12
N THR A 132 -0.43 -8.56 -1.23
CA THR A 132 0.14 -7.69 -0.19
C THR A 132 -0.88 -7.45 0.90
N GLN A 133 -0.51 -7.72 2.15
CA GLN A 133 -1.19 -7.12 3.30
C GLN A 133 -0.45 -5.83 3.66
N SER A 134 -1.17 -4.70 3.62
CA SER A 134 -0.71 -3.48 4.27
C SER A 134 -1.37 -3.33 5.64
N LYS A 135 -0.63 -2.94 6.69
CA LYS A 135 -1.17 -2.60 8.03
C LYS A 135 -0.78 -1.17 8.38
N ARG A 136 -1.53 -0.16 7.91
CA ARG A 136 -1.16 1.28 7.99
C ARG A 136 -2.35 2.21 7.93
N SER A 137 -2.34 3.36 8.59
CA SER A 137 -3.30 4.43 8.24
C SER A 137 -3.03 4.90 6.80
N VAL A 138 -4.04 4.99 5.95
CA VAL A 138 -3.84 5.35 4.54
C VAL A 138 -4.71 6.55 4.15
N ILE A 139 -4.09 7.55 3.56
CA ILE A 139 -4.76 8.69 2.94
C ILE A 139 -4.50 8.60 1.43
N ILE A 140 -5.54 8.30 0.65
CA ILE A 140 -5.49 8.30 -0.82
C ILE A 140 -6.20 9.57 -1.28
N THR A 141 -5.45 10.51 -1.83
CA THR A 141 -5.99 11.80 -2.28
C THR A 141 -6.43 11.77 -3.74
N THR A 142 -7.08 12.85 -4.20
CA THR A 142 -7.55 13.00 -5.58
C THR A 142 -6.48 12.70 -6.62
N SER A 143 -6.87 12.03 -7.71
CA SER A 143 -6.02 11.68 -8.87
C SER A 143 -5.13 10.44 -8.73
N VAL A 144 -5.10 9.76 -7.59
CA VAL A 144 -4.32 8.52 -7.42
C VAL A 144 -5.00 7.34 -8.13
N THR A 145 -4.19 6.46 -8.73
CA THR A 145 -4.67 5.12 -9.15
C THR A 145 -4.29 4.07 -8.11
N SER A 146 -5.30 3.44 -7.51
CA SER A 146 -5.15 2.30 -6.60
C SER A 146 -5.43 1.01 -7.36
N GLN A 147 -4.46 0.08 -7.39
CA GLN A 147 -4.62 -1.22 -8.03
C GLN A 147 -4.54 -2.36 -7.02
N PHE A 148 -5.52 -3.27 -7.07
CA PHE A 148 -5.55 -4.50 -6.28
C PHE A 148 -5.52 -5.73 -7.20
N GLY A 149 -4.63 -6.67 -6.89
CA GLY A 149 -4.49 -7.94 -7.58
C GLY A 149 -5.33 -9.04 -6.93
N LEU A 150 -6.11 -9.75 -7.73
CA LEU A 150 -6.84 -10.95 -7.35
C LEU A 150 -6.14 -12.16 -7.95
N GLY A 151 -5.66 -13.09 -7.12
CA GLY A 151 -4.99 -14.32 -7.55
C GLY A 151 -5.63 -15.58 -6.95
N GLY A 152 -6.83 -15.44 -6.37
CA GLY A 152 -7.59 -16.48 -5.69
C GLY A 152 -8.56 -15.88 -4.66
N VAL A 153 -9.15 -16.73 -3.83
CA VAL A 153 -10.23 -16.36 -2.89
C VAL A 153 -9.79 -16.20 -1.43
N GLU A 154 -8.51 -16.42 -1.13
CA GLU A 154 -7.98 -16.26 0.23
C GLU A 154 -7.37 -14.85 0.41
N PRO A 155 -7.69 -14.11 1.49
CA PRO A 155 -7.06 -12.82 1.72
C PRO A 155 -5.59 -13.01 2.07
N ALA A 156 -4.70 -12.23 1.46
CA ALA A 156 -3.32 -12.19 1.90
C ALA A 156 -3.19 -11.63 3.32
N SER A 157 -2.33 -12.26 4.10
CA SER A 157 -2.22 -11.99 5.53
C SER A 157 -0.80 -12.22 6.06
N PHE A 158 -0.53 -11.73 7.26
CA PHE A 158 0.68 -12.04 8.01
C PHE A 158 0.41 -13.13 9.05
N ALA A 159 1.30 -14.12 9.10
CA ALA A 159 1.39 -15.11 10.16
C ALA A 159 2.63 -14.86 11.03
N ARG A 160 2.68 -15.50 12.21
CA ARG A 160 3.91 -15.63 12.98
C ARG A 160 4.45 -17.04 12.81
N GLY A 161 5.70 -17.14 12.35
CA GLY A 161 6.43 -18.39 12.28
C GLY A 161 6.67 -18.99 13.68
N ALA A 162 7.10 -20.26 13.72
CA ALA A 162 7.38 -20.97 14.97
C ALA A 162 8.51 -20.31 15.81
N ASP A 163 9.38 -19.56 15.17
CA ASP A 163 10.46 -18.78 15.78
C ASP A 163 10.03 -17.35 16.17
N GLY A 164 8.77 -16.98 15.93
CA GLY A 164 8.20 -15.67 16.18
C GLY A 164 8.47 -14.64 15.09
N SER A 165 9.16 -15.03 14.00
CA SER A 165 9.32 -14.19 12.82
C SER A 165 7.98 -13.89 12.16
N LEU A 166 7.92 -12.81 11.40
CA LEU A 166 6.73 -12.46 10.63
C LEU A 166 6.84 -13.13 9.26
N GLU A 167 5.81 -13.89 8.90
CA GLU A 167 5.71 -14.58 7.62
C GLU A 167 4.54 -14.00 6.83
N LEU A 168 4.70 -13.87 5.52
CA LEU A 168 3.63 -13.43 4.62
C LEU A 168 2.94 -14.66 4.01
N LEU A 169 1.62 -14.73 4.15
CA LEU A 169 0.77 -15.68 3.45
C LEU A 169 0.21 -14.99 2.20
N ALA A 170 0.82 -15.33 1.06
CA ALA A 170 0.64 -14.65 -0.21
C ALA A 170 1.00 -15.55 -1.40
N GLY A 171 0.56 -15.16 -2.60
CA GLY A 171 0.84 -15.87 -3.86
C GLY A 171 -0.43 -16.42 -4.51
N GLU A 172 -0.27 -17.51 -5.26
CA GLU A 172 -1.39 -18.23 -5.89
C GLU A 172 -2.44 -18.61 -4.83
N GLY A 173 -3.72 -18.49 -5.18
CA GLY A 173 -4.84 -18.70 -4.26
C GLY A 173 -5.21 -17.48 -3.41
N HIS A 174 -4.38 -16.42 -3.39
CA HIS A 174 -4.60 -15.25 -2.54
C HIS A 174 -4.90 -13.94 -3.31
N TYR A 175 -5.67 -13.04 -2.70
CA TYR A 175 -5.89 -11.66 -3.17
C TYR A 175 -5.25 -10.60 -2.26
N ALA A 176 -4.99 -9.42 -2.82
CA ALA A 176 -4.37 -8.30 -2.09
C ALA A 176 -5.33 -7.62 -1.12
N THR A 177 -4.85 -7.22 0.07
CA THR A 177 -5.64 -6.56 1.11
C THR A 177 -4.95 -5.32 1.68
N LEU A 178 -5.73 -4.28 1.94
CA LEU A 178 -5.27 -3.06 2.61
C LEU A 178 -5.95 -2.94 3.98
N ASN A 179 -5.21 -3.17 5.06
CA ASN A 179 -5.69 -2.95 6.42
C ASN A 179 -5.16 -1.64 6.97
N ALA A 180 -6.05 -0.79 7.45
CA ALA A 180 -5.70 0.56 7.87
C ALA A 180 -6.44 1.01 9.11
N ALA A 181 -5.90 1.95 9.88
CA ALA A 181 -6.68 2.52 10.98
C ALA A 181 -7.75 3.47 10.44
N ASN A 182 -7.35 4.39 9.56
CA ASN A 182 -8.24 5.30 8.85
C ASN A 182 -7.96 5.18 7.36
N VAL A 183 -9.01 5.24 6.55
CA VAL A 183 -8.95 5.26 5.08
C VAL A 183 -9.75 6.45 4.57
N ALA A 184 -9.11 7.29 3.77
CA ALA A 184 -9.78 8.29 2.95
C ALA A 184 -9.61 7.94 1.48
N LEU A 185 -10.72 7.84 0.74
CA LEU A 185 -10.75 7.49 -0.68
C LEU A 185 -11.21 8.69 -1.50
N ASP A 186 -10.40 9.04 -2.51
CA ASP A 186 -10.73 10.05 -3.52
C ASP A 186 -10.02 9.75 -4.87
N GLY A 187 -9.54 8.51 -5.02
CA GLY A 187 -8.77 8.04 -6.18
C GLY A 187 -9.60 7.18 -7.14
N SER A 188 -8.95 6.59 -8.12
CA SER A 188 -9.55 5.61 -9.04
C SER A 188 -9.14 4.19 -8.66
N LEU A 189 -10.06 3.24 -8.83
CA LEU A 189 -9.79 1.82 -8.59
C LEU A 189 -9.45 1.10 -9.90
N ARG A 190 -8.50 0.18 -9.82
CA ARG A 190 -8.25 -0.85 -10.83
C ARG A 190 -8.13 -2.22 -10.19
N LEU A 191 -8.70 -3.22 -10.84
CA LEU A 191 -8.52 -4.62 -10.50
C LEU A 191 -7.64 -5.29 -11.54
N ALA A 192 -6.81 -6.24 -11.12
CA ALA A 192 -5.98 -7.05 -12.00
C ALA A 192 -6.08 -8.52 -11.59
N LEU A 193 -6.37 -9.40 -12.54
CA LEU A 193 -6.42 -10.85 -12.30
C LEU A 193 -5.04 -11.46 -12.54
N HIS A 194 -4.56 -12.31 -11.64
CA HIS A 194 -3.23 -12.94 -11.67
C HIS A 194 -3.35 -14.47 -11.61
N TYR A 195 -2.29 -15.17 -12.01
CA TYR A 195 -2.21 -16.65 -11.94
C TYR A 195 -3.35 -17.38 -12.65
N ASP A 196 -3.81 -16.81 -13.76
CA ASP A 196 -4.97 -17.34 -14.50
C ASP A 196 -6.23 -17.47 -13.61
N PHE A 197 -6.33 -16.65 -12.55
CA PHE A 197 -7.48 -16.64 -11.67
C PHE A 197 -8.71 -16.05 -12.38
N GLU A 198 -9.77 -16.85 -12.41
CA GLU A 198 -11.08 -16.51 -12.96
C GLU A 198 -12.09 -16.44 -11.80
N PRO A 199 -12.49 -15.22 -11.36
CA PRO A 199 -13.54 -15.07 -10.36
C PRO A 199 -14.84 -15.73 -10.83
N VAL A 200 -15.54 -16.39 -9.92
CA VAL A 200 -16.85 -16.98 -10.20
C VAL A 200 -17.95 -16.27 -9.41
N ALA A 201 -19.17 -16.30 -9.93
CA ALA A 201 -20.31 -15.70 -9.23
C ALA A 201 -20.44 -16.26 -7.80
N GLY A 202 -20.57 -15.35 -6.83
CA GLY A 202 -20.58 -15.65 -5.40
C GLY A 202 -19.25 -15.42 -4.68
N ASP A 203 -18.13 -15.24 -5.40
CA ASP A 203 -16.86 -14.84 -4.79
C ASP A 203 -16.95 -13.42 -4.20
N SER A 204 -16.20 -13.18 -3.13
CA SER A 204 -16.15 -11.88 -2.46
C SER A 204 -14.76 -11.58 -1.92
N PHE A 205 -14.30 -10.35 -2.17
CA PHE A 205 -12.93 -9.90 -1.90
C PHE A 205 -12.97 -8.63 -1.04
N GLU A 206 -12.64 -8.74 0.24
CA GLU A 206 -12.50 -7.58 1.13
C GLU A 206 -11.12 -6.92 0.87
N ILE A 207 -11.07 -6.02 -0.11
CA ILE A 207 -9.81 -5.42 -0.57
C ILE A 207 -9.30 -4.32 0.36
N ILE A 208 -10.18 -3.69 1.14
CA ILE A 208 -9.81 -2.66 2.13
C ILE A 208 -10.59 -2.88 3.42
N THR A 209 -9.91 -2.81 4.56
CA THR A 209 -10.50 -2.87 5.91
C THR A 209 -9.96 -1.72 6.75
N ALA A 210 -10.85 -0.87 7.27
CA ALA A 210 -10.52 0.22 8.18
C ALA A 210 -10.85 -0.13 9.64
N GLY A 211 -9.90 0.04 10.55
CA GLY A 211 -10.08 -0.25 11.97
C GLY A 211 -10.90 0.81 12.70
N ARG A 212 -10.98 2.04 12.17
CA ARG A 212 -11.68 3.16 12.81
C ARG A 212 -12.65 3.85 11.87
N SER A 213 -12.18 4.37 10.74
CA SER A 213 -13.03 5.11 9.81
C SER A 213 -12.62 4.88 8.36
N LEU A 214 -13.61 4.64 7.52
CA LEU A 214 -13.53 4.73 6.08
C LEU A 214 -14.38 5.94 5.63
N THR A 215 -13.81 6.82 4.81
CA THR A 215 -14.51 7.99 4.27
C THR A 215 -14.22 8.16 2.78
N GLY A 216 -15.22 8.60 2.03
CA GLY A 216 -15.12 8.76 0.58
C GLY A 216 -15.37 7.46 -0.18
N GLU A 217 -15.28 7.54 -1.51
CA GLU A 217 -15.52 6.45 -2.45
C GLU A 217 -14.47 6.54 -3.58
N PHE A 218 -14.34 5.51 -4.41
CA PHE A 218 -13.53 5.62 -5.61
C PHE A 218 -14.26 6.47 -6.65
N VAL A 219 -13.54 7.35 -7.32
CA VAL A 219 -14.08 8.26 -8.33
C VAL A 219 -14.73 7.46 -9.45
N GLY A 220 -16.01 7.75 -9.70
CA GLY A 220 -16.80 7.10 -10.75
C GLY A 220 -17.35 5.73 -10.36
N LEU A 221 -17.21 5.31 -9.09
CA LEU A 221 -17.67 4.02 -8.59
C LEU A 221 -18.46 4.20 -7.28
N PRO A 222 -19.69 4.75 -7.31
CA PRO A 222 -20.55 4.75 -6.13
C PRO A 222 -20.93 3.32 -5.69
N GLU A 223 -21.55 3.18 -4.52
CA GLU A 223 -22.09 1.91 -4.00
C GLU A 223 -22.82 1.09 -5.07
N GLY A 224 -22.44 -0.18 -5.22
CA GLY A 224 -23.05 -1.13 -6.15
C GLY A 224 -22.59 -0.97 -7.62
N SER A 225 -21.58 -0.14 -7.90
CA SER A 225 -21.10 0.04 -9.26
C SER A 225 -20.34 -1.17 -9.79
N LEU A 226 -20.50 -1.45 -11.08
CA LEU A 226 -19.70 -2.41 -11.81
C LEU A 226 -18.28 -1.84 -12.03
N VAL A 227 -17.29 -2.53 -11.47
CA VAL A 227 -15.86 -2.18 -11.59
C VAL A 227 -15.28 -2.70 -12.91
N GLY A 228 -15.78 -3.83 -13.40
CA GLY A 228 -15.44 -4.44 -14.67
C GLY A 228 -15.98 -5.87 -14.77
N CYS A 229 -15.83 -6.49 -15.94
CA CYS A 229 -16.23 -7.89 -16.17
C CYS A 229 -15.06 -8.76 -16.62
N THR A 230 -15.21 -10.07 -16.39
CA THR A 230 -14.39 -11.12 -16.99
C THR A 230 -14.85 -11.42 -18.43
N GLU A 231 -14.17 -12.35 -19.11
CA GLU A 231 -14.56 -12.82 -20.45
C GLU A 231 -15.81 -13.73 -20.43
N ASP A 232 -16.16 -14.29 -19.26
CA ASP A 232 -17.30 -15.18 -19.06
C ASP A 232 -18.52 -14.46 -18.43
N ASP A 233 -18.62 -13.15 -18.65
CA ASP A 233 -19.73 -12.31 -18.19
C ASP A 233 -19.93 -12.30 -16.65
N VAL A 234 -18.85 -12.53 -15.90
CA VAL A 234 -18.83 -12.33 -14.43
C VAL A 234 -18.44 -10.89 -14.15
N GLY A 235 -19.38 -10.12 -13.61
CA GLY A 235 -19.18 -8.73 -13.20
C GLY A 235 -18.62 -8.63 -11.79
N LEU A 236 -17.71 -7.69 -11.58
CA LEU A 236 -17.16 -7.36 -10.27
C LEU A 236 -17.79 -6.06 -9.76
N TYR A 237 -18.59 -6.15 -8.72
CA TYR A 237 -19.34 -5.04 -8.13
C TYR A 237 -18.71 -4.55 -6.83
N ILE A 238 -18.66 -3.24 -6.63
CA ILE A 238 -18.09 -2.63 -5.42
C ILE A 238 -19.15 -2.34 -4.35
N SER A 239 -18.80 -2.57 -3.08
CA SER A 239 -19.59 -2.16 -1.92
C SER A 239 -18.71 -1.50 -0.86
N TYR A 240 -19.22 -0.41 -0.29
CA TYR A 240 -18.70 0.40 0.80
C TYR A 240 -19.51 0.12 2.07
N GLY A 241 -19.32 -1.05 2.65
CA GLY A 241 -20.05 -1.52 3.82
C GLY A 241 -19.30 -1.23 5.13
N GLY A 242 -19.85 -0.35 5.97
CA GLY A 242 -19.30 -0.07 7.30
C GLY A 242 -17.91 0.56 7.24
N ASN A 243 -16.88 -0.23 7.54
CA ASN A 243 -15.48 0.18 7.48
C ASN A 243 -14.68 -0.61 6.42
N SER A 244 -15.35 -1.27 5.48
CA SER A 244 -14.72 -2.11 4.48
C SER A 244 -15.08 -1.70 3.06
N VAL A 245 -14.17 -1.97 2.12
CA VAL A 245 -14.48 -2.02 0.69
C VAL A 245 -14.41 -3.46 0.23
N VAL A 246 -15.52 -3.93 -0.30
CA VAL A 246 -15.69 -5.31 -0.79
C VAL A 246 -15.94 -5.26 -2.29
N VAL A 247 -15.31 -6.18 -3.02
CA VAL A 247 -15.64 -6.47 -4.41
C VAL A 247 -16.30 -7.83 -4.46
N SER A 248 -17.49 -7.94 -5.04
CA SER A 248 -18.23 -9.20 -5.19
C SER A 248 -18.36 -9.58 -6.66
N ALA A 249 -18.21 -10.85 -6.95
CA ALA A 249 -18.41 -11.41 -8.29
C ALA A 249 -19.86 -11.88 -8.45
N GLU A 250 -20.53 -11.44 -9.51
CA GLU A 250 -21.93 -11.78 -9.80
C GLU A 250 -22.12 -12.09 -11.29
N ASP A 251 -23.03 -13.01 -11.61
CA ASP A 251 -23.46 -13.22 -12.99
C ASP A 251 -24.05 -11.92 -13.53
N THR A 252 -23.52 -11.44 -14.66
CA THR A 252 -23.89 -10.16 -15.25
C THR A 252 -24.44 -10.37 -16.65
N ASP A 253 -25.36 -9.50 -17.09
CA ASP A 253 -25.83 -9.54 -18.47
C ASP A 253 -24.64 -9.19 -19.39
N PRO A 254 -24.34 -10.00 -20.44
CA PRO A 254 -23.24 -9.72 -21.35
C PRO A 254 -23.30 -8.30 -21.94
N ASP A 255 -24.51 -7.75 -22.15
CA ASP A 255 -24.68 -6.41 -22.70
C ASP A 255 -24.16 -5.32 -21.74
N ASP A 256 -24.23 -5.54 -20.41
CA ASP A 256 -23.69 -4.62 -19.40
C ASP A 256 -22.15 -4.67 -19.35
N CYS A 257 -21.54 -5.81 -19.74
CA CYS A 257 -20.09 -6.00 -19.74
C CYS A 257 -19.35 -5.32 -20.91
N VAL A 258 -20.05 -5.02 -22.01
CA VAL A 258 -19.46 -4.40 -23.21
C VAL A 258 -19.16 -2.91 -23.02
N GLU A 259 -19.82 -2.24 -22.06
CA GLU A 259 -19.69 -0.80 -21.85
C GLU A 259 -18.47 -0.37 -21.02
N LEU A 260 -17.76 -1.31 -20.40
CA LEU A 260 -16.62 -1.02 -19.52
C LEU A 260 -15.29 -1.55 -20.08
N PRO A 261 -14.17 -0.87 -19.78
CA PRO A 261 -12.85 -1.43 -20.09
C PRO A 261 -12.70 -2.74 -19.31
N ALA A 262 -12.54 -3.85 -20.05
CA ALA A 262 -12.33 -5.19 -19.49
C ALA A 262 -11.26 -5.17 -18.38
N ILE A 263 -11.51 -5.93 -17.31
CA ILE A 263 -10.51 -6.16 -16.26
C ILE A 263 -9.26 -6.69 -16.95
N GLN A 264 -8.13 -6.01 -16.79
CA GLN A 264 -6.93 -6.42 -17.51
C GLN A 264 -6.37 -7.69 -16.86
N PRO A 265 -6.28 -8.82 -17.59
CA PRO A 265 -5.50 -9.94 -17.12
C PRO A 265 -4.06 -9.45 -16.96
N ALA A 266 -3.48 -9.68 -15.78
CA ALA A 266 -2.09 -9.36 -15.54
C ALA A 266 -1.25 -10.32 -16.38
N ARG A 267 -0.71 -9.82 -17.50
CA ARG A 267 0.36 -10.54 -18.18
C ARG A 267 1.56 -10.59 -17.25
N GLU A 268 1.84 -11.75 -16.68
CA GLU A 268 3.13 -12.00 -16.04
C GLU A 268 4.23 -11.78 -17.08
N VAL A 269 5.01 -10.72 -16.92
CA VAL A 269 6.19 -10.49 -17.75
C VAL A 269 7.23 -11.53 -17.34
N GLY A 270 7.21 -12.66 -18.04
CA GLY A 270 8.33 -13.60 -18.20
C GLY A 270 8.82 -14.26 -16.92
N LYS A 271 8.43 -15.53 -16.73
CA LYS A 271 9.40 -16.54 -16.31
C LYS A 271 10.55 -16.48 -17.32
N VAL A 272 11.65 -15.81 -16.97
CA VAL A 272 12.91 -15.96 -17.69
C VAL A 272 13.23 -17.44 -17.58
N GLY A 273 13.14 -18.14 -18.72
CA GLY A 273 13.39 -19.57 -18.80
C GLY A 273 14.73 -19.90 -18.13
N LYS A 274 14.69 -20.88 -17.24
CA LYS A 274 15.89 -21.60 -16.81
C LYS A 274 16.54 -22.29 -18.01
#